data_AF-A0A091CCN8-F1
#
_entry.id   AF-A0A091CCN8-F1
#
_cell.length_a   1.000
_cell.length_b   1.000
_cell.length_c   1.000
_cell.angle_alpha   90.00
_cell.angle_beta   90.00
_cell.angle_gamma   90.00
#
_symmetry.space_group_name_H-M   'P 1'
#
loop_
_entity.id
_entity.type
_entity.pdbx_description
1 polymer ?
#
loop_
_entity_poly.entity_id
_entity_poly.type
_entity_poly.pdbx_seq_one_letter_code
_entity_poly.pdbx_strand_id
1 'polypeptide(L)'
;MGTTVVQLTPQKLEEAKKYYAPYITPRKIPYASFFAKKDHLTITAYNSGKIMFQGDNEDQEAALWQIKESNKPKKAGSLPENFAQKSIIGSDEVGNGSYFGPLVVCAAYASKNQLPTLKKLGVKDSKMLNDKQILDLAPKIKELVFYQELVVMPQKYNQIQPDYNAVHMKVALHNQCLHLLLEKISPQQPEAILIDQFVQESTYRKYLKKKKFSHSEPLFYY
;
A
#
# COMPACT_ATOMS: atom_id res chain seq x y z
N MET A 1 6.37 18.73 18.29
CA MET A 1 7.59 18.20 17.63
C MET A 1 7.18 17.63 16.29
N GLY A 2 7.60 18.29 15.21
CA GLY A 2 7.29 17.84 13.86
C GLY A 2 8.22 16.73 13.42
N THR A 3 7.90 16.10 12.29
CA THR A 3 8.74 15.10 11.64
C THR A 3 8.61 15.22 10.14
N THR A 4 9.73 15.46 9.46
CA THR A 4 9.79 15.53 8.00
C THR A 4 10.75 14.46 7.47
N VAL A 5 10.38 13.83 6.36
CA VAL A 5 11.16 12.76 5.72
C VAL A 5 11.46 13.16 4.29
N VAL A 6 12.72 12.97 3.88
CA VAL A 6 13.18 13.19 2.50
C VAL A 6 13.82 11.90 1.97
N GLN A 7 13.68 11.67 0.66
CA GLN A 7 14.35 10.57 -0.03
C GLN A 7 15.50 11.14 -0.88
N LEU A 8 16.73 10.69 -0.61
CA LEU A 8 17.93 11.11 -1.32
C LEU A 8 18.46 10.01 -2.22
N THR A 9 19.16 10.42 -3.27
CA THR A 9 20.04 9.52 -4.03
C THR A 9 21.28 9.17 -3.19
N PRO A 10 21.99 8.07 -3.48
CA PRO A 10 23.21 7.71 -2.76
C PRO A 10 24.26 8.84 -2.75
N GLN A 11 24.39 9.59 -3.85
CA GLN A 11 25.29 10.74 -3.94
C GLN A 11 24.89 11.87 -2.99
N LYS A 12 23.61 12.24 -2.98
CA LYS A 12 23.07 13.28 -2.08
C LYS A 12 23.13 12.86 -0.61
N LEU A 13 23.00 11.57 -0.32
CA LEU A 13 23.14 11.04 1.03
C LEU A 13 24.58 11.22 1.56
N GLU A 14 25.60 11.00 0.71
CA GLU A 14 26.99 11.26 1.09
C GLU A 14 27.30 12.75 1.25
N GLU A 15 26.69 13.61 0.42
CA GLU A 15 26.75 15.08 0.61
C GLU A 15 26.13 15.49 1.96
N ALA A 16 24.96 14.95 2.30
CA ALA A 16 24.31 15.19 3.59
C ALA A 16 25.16 14.71 4.77
N LYS A 17 25.78 13.54 4.65
CA LYS A 17 26.68 13.00 5.67
C LYS A 17 27.88 13.90 5.91
N LYS A 18 28.45 14.49 4.85
CA LYS A 18 29.53 15.47 4.95
C LYS A 18 29.06 16.78 5.58
N TYR A 19 27.90 17.30 5.16
CA TYR A 19 27.33 18.53 5.71
C TYR A 19 27.06 18.42 7.21
N TYR A 20 26.51 17.30 7.66
CA TYR A 20 26.21 17.06 9.08
C TYR A 20 27.39 16.52 9.88
N ALA A 21 28.59 16.35 9.31
CA ALA A 21 29.74 15.77 9.99
C ALA A 21 30.04 16.38 11.38
N PRO A 22 29.94 17.71 11.61
CA PRO A 22 30.14 18.31 12.93
C PRO A 22 29.11 17.91 13.99
N TYR A 23 27.94 17.45 13.55
CA TYR A 23 26.77 17.16 14.39
C TYR A 23 26.53 15.65 14.56
N ILE A 24 27.33 14.80 13.92
CA ILE A 24 27.21 13.34 14.02
C ILE A 24 27.54 12.91 15.44
N THR A 25 26.68 12.05 16.00
CA THR A 25 26.92 11.44 17.31
C THR A 25 27.17 9.94 17.15
N PRO A 26 27.93 9.30 18.07
CA PRO A 26 28.34 7.89 17.93
C PRO A 26 27.20 6.88 18.15
N ARG A 27 25.94 7.33 18.21
CA ARG A 27 24.78 6.48 18.44
C ARG A 27 24.56 5.55 17.23
N LYS A 28 24.66 4.25 17.46
CA LYS A 28 24.33 3.24 16.44
C LYS A 28 22.82 3.06 16.35
N ILE A 29 22.26 3.32 15.18
CA ILE A 29 20.86 3.04 14.85
C ILE A 29 20.85 1.94 13.79
N PRO A 30 20.04 0.87 13.94
CA PRO A 30 19.96 -0.18 12.94
C PRO A 30 19.67 0.37 11.55
N TYR A 31 20.46 -0.06 10.56
CA TYR A 31 20.34 0.32 9.15
C TYR A 31 20.54 1.83 8.85
N ALA A 32 21.00 2.61 9.83
CA ALA A 32 21.34 4.01 9.65
C ALA A 32 22.73 4.16 9.01
N SER A 33 22.84 5.06 8.04
CA SER A 33 24.11 5.55 7.49
C SER A 33 24.79 6.52 8.47
N PHE A 34 24.02 7.46 9.04
CA PHE A 34 24.48 8.35 10.09
C PHE A 34 23.32 8.84 10.97
N PHE A 35 23.69 9.33 12.15
CA PHE A 35 22.78 9.95 13.09
C PHE A 35 23.42 11.24 13.64
N ALA A 36 22.69 12.34 13.59
CA ALA A 36 23.18 13.66 13.97
C ALA A 36 22.18 14.44 14.83
N LYS A 37 22.68 15.37 15.64
CA LYS A 37 21.88 16.30 16.44
C LYS A 37 22.39 17.73 16.27
N LYS A 38 21.51 18.63 15.85
CA LYS A 38 21.79 20.06 15.61
C LYS A 38 20.62 20.86 16.17
N ASP A 39 20.86 21.74 17.13
CA ASP A 39 19.89 22.75 17.62
C ASP A 39 18.45 22.21 17.83
N HIS A 40 18.30 21.21 18.71
CA HIS A 40 17.02 20.52 19.02
C HIS A 40 16.42 19.68 17.88
N LEU A 41 17.08 19.61 16.72
CA LEU A 41 16.75 18.74 15.61
C LEU A 41 17.56 17.44 15.67
N THR A 42 16.85 16.33 15.49
CA THR A 42 17.40 14.98 15.35
C THR A 42 17.32 14.56 13.90
N ILE A 43 18.47 14.19 13.32
CA ILE A 43 18.58 13.73 11.93
C ILE A 43 18.99 12.26 11.93
N THR A 44 18.17 11.40 11.34
CA THR A 44 18.48 9.97 11.13
C THR A 44 18.45 9.64 9.66
N ALA A 45 19.59 9.29 9.09
CA ALA A 45 19.71 8.92 7.69
C ALA A 45 19.94 7.42 7.55
N TYR A 46 19.20 6.76 6.66
CA TYR A 46 19.23 5.32 6.43
C TYR A 46 20.00 4.97 5.16
N ASN A 47 20.57 3.76 5.13
CA ASN A 47 21.26 3.24 3.94
C ASN A 47 20.35 3.13 2.70
N SER A 48 19.02 3.20 2.88
CA SER A 48 18.03 3.26 1.80
C SER A 48 17.93 4.64 1.12
N GLY A 49 18.65 5.66 1.61
CA GLY A 49 18.53 7.04 1.12
C GLY A 49 17.44 7.86 1.83
N LYS A 50 16.63 7.24 2.69
CA LYS A 50 15.65 7.95 3.52
C LYS A 50 16.39 8.73 4.61
N ILE A 51 16.10 10.01 4.75
CA ILE A 51 16.56 10.86 5.86
C ILE A 51 15.35 11.42 6.60
N MET A 52 15.38 11.34 7.93
CA MET A 52 14.30 11.74 8.81
C MET A 52 14.79 12.86 9.73
N PHE A 53 14.07 13.97 9.73
CA PHE A 53 14.30 15.15 10.55
C PHE A 53 13.18 15.24 11.59
N GLN A 54 13.53 15.33 12.87
CA GLN A 54 12.57 15.36 13.99
C GLN A 54 12.99 16.38 15.03
N GLY A 55 12.12 17.33 15.37
CA GLY A 55 12.44 18.39 16.32
C GLY A 55 11.81 19.70 15.90
N ASP A 56 12.52 20.80 16.16
CA ASP A 56 12.11 22.14 15.77
C ASP A 56 12.73 22.50 14.42
N ASN A 57 12.01 23.27 13.59
CA ASN A 57 12.41 23.68 12.24
C ASN A 57 12.76 22.51 11.31
N GLU A 58 12.13 21.34 11.51
CA GLU A 58 12.43 20.13 10.76
C GLU A 58 12.08 20.24 9.28
N ASP A 59 11.06 21.03 8.96
CA ASP A 59 10.61 21.36 7.62
C ASP A 59 11.63 22.23 6.87
N GLN A 60 12.16 23.26 7.53
CA GLN A 60 13.18 24.16 6.98
C GLN A 60 14.49 23.41 6.72
N GLU A 61 14.93 22.60 7.67
CA GLU A 61 16.15 21.82 7.50
C GLU A 61 15.98 20.73 6.42
N ALA A 62 14.81 20.08 6.35
CA ALA A 62 14.50 19.13 5.29
C ALA A 62 14.49 19.77 3.90
N ALA A 63 14.06 21.03 3.78
CA ALA A 63 14.01 21.77 2.51
C ALA A 63 15.39 21.93 1.85
N LEU A 64 16.48 21.93 2.63
CA LEU A 64 17.87 21.95 2.10
C LEU A 64 18.19 20.72 1.25
N TRP A 65 17.51 19.61 1.53
CA TRP A 65 17.78 18.29 0.94
C TRP A 65 16.66 17.80 0.04
N GLN A 66 15.53 18.52 -0.01
CA GLN A 66 14.49 18.26 -0.97
C GLN A 66 15.07 18.39 -2.37
N ILE A 67 15.16 17.27 -3.06
CA ILE A 67 15.43 17.27 -4.48
C ILE A 67 14.22 17.98 -5.11
N LYS A 68 14.41 19.18 -5.66
CA LYS A 68 13.50 19.74 -6.66
C LYS A 68 13.61 18.85 -7.90
N GLU A 69 13.06 17.64 -7.81
CA GLU A 69 12.77 16.88 -9.02
C GLU A 69 11.85 17.78 -9.81
N SER A 70 12.28 18.10 -11.04
CA SER A 70 11.34 18.50 -12.07
C SER A 70 10.19 17.50 -11.99
N ASN A 71 9.00 17.99 -11.69
CA ASN A 71 7.76 17.23 -11.71
C ASN A 71 7.60 16.61 -13.10
N LYS A 72 8.25 15.48 -13.37
CA LYS A 72 7.62 14.47 -14.17
C LYS A 72 6.60 13.86 -13.23
N PRO A 73 5.30 14.10 -13.44
CA PRO A 73 4.31 13.42 -12.63
C PRO A 73 4.61 11.93 -12.75
N LYS A 74 4.91 11.29 -11.62
CA LYS A 74 4.74 9.85 -11.54
C LYS A 74 3.28 9.65 -11.93
N LYS A 75 3.04 9.19 -13.16
CA LYS A 75 1.71 8.74 -13.54
C LYS A 75 1.39 7.62 -12.55
N ALA A 76 0.62 7.92 -11.50
CA ALA A 76 -0.38 6.97 -11.05
C ALA A 76 -1.04 6.49 -12.34
N GLY A 77 -0.88 5.20 -12.67
CA GLY A 77 -1.17 4.70 -13.99
C GLY A 77 -2.57 5.18 -14.38
N SER A 78 -2.66 6.06 -15.37
CA SER A 78 -3.96 6.54 -15.82
C SER A 78 -4.70 5.30 -16.29
N LEU A 79 -5.78 4.96 -15.59
CA LEU A 79 -6.60 3.82 -15.98
C LEU A 79 -6.99 3.99 -17.45
N PRO A 80 -7.00 2.90 -18.24
CA PRO A 80 -7.39 2.96 -19.64
C PRO A 80 -8.75 3.64 -19.82
N GLU A 81 -8.98 4.23 -21.00
CA GLU A 81 -10.31 4.73 -21.34
C GLU A 81 -11.37 3.63 -21.17
N ASN A 82 -12.55 4.02 -20.67
CA ASN A 82 -13.67 3.12 -20.39
C ASN A 82 -13.38 2.03 -19.34
N PHE A 83 -12.33 2.14 -18.52
CA PHE A 83 -12.04 1.17 -17.45
C PHE A 83 -13.23 0.95 -16.52
N ALA A 84 -13.95 2.01 -16.17
CA ALA A 84 -15.13 1.96 -15.32
C ALA A 84 -16.35 1.22 -15.92
N GLN A 85 -16.27 0.77 -17.17
CA GLN A 85 -17.31 0.01 -17.88
C GLN A 85 -16.90 -1.45 -18.09
N LYS A 86 -15.68 -1.84 -17.67
CA LYS A 86 -15.17 -3.20 -17.80
C LYS A 86 -15.73 -4.11 -16.71
N SER A 87 -15.81 -5.42 -16.98
CA SER A 87 -15.95 -6.41 -15.92
C SER A 87 -14.62 -6.54 -15.20
N ILE A 88 -14.59 -6.25 -13.90
CA ILE A 88 -13.33 -6.22 -13.14
C ILE A 88 -13.43 -6.99 -11.84
N ILE A 89 -12.29 -7.51 -11.40
CA ILE A 89 -12.09 -7.86 -9.99
C ILE A 89 -11.43 -6.66 -9.31
N GLY A 90 -12.00 -6.18 -8.21
CA GLY A 90 -11.35 -5.23 -7.30
C GLY A 90 -10.91 -5.92 -6.02
N SER A 91 -9.77 -5.56 -5.43
CA SER A 91 -9.36 -6.03 -4.10
C SER A 91 -8.82 -4.91 -3.22
N ASP A 92 -9.16 -4.99 -1.93
CA ASP A 92 -8.80 -4.01 -0.90
C ASP A 92 -8.66 -4.71 0.47
N GLU A 93 -8.06 -4.03 1.44
CA GLU A 93 -7.85 -4.54 2.80
C GLU A 93 -8.25 -3.56 3.91
N VAL A 94 -8.61 -4.12 5.06
CA VAL A 94 -8.87 -3.37 6.30
C VAL A 94 -8.22 -4.05 7.50
N GLY A 95 -8.04 -3.29 8.58
CA GLY A 95 -7.36 -3.75 9.81
C GLY A 95 -5.83 -3.58 9.76
N ASN A 96 -5.27 -3.13 8.63
CA ASN A 96 -3.88 -2.73 8.56
C ASN A 96 -3.62 -1.51 9.48
N GLY A 97 -2.64 -1.60 10.37
CA GLY A 97 -2.32 -0.55 11.35
C GLY A 97 -3.25 -0.52 12.59
N SER A 98 -4.27 -1.38 12.65
CA SER A 98 -5.03 -1.58 13.89
C SER A 98 -4.26 -2.50 14.83
N TYR A 99 -4.12 -2.09 16.09
CA TYR A 99 -3.46 -2.93 17.10
C TYR A 99 -4.32 -4.16 17.47
N PHE A 100 -5.64 -3.99 17.48
CA PHE A 100 -6.60 -5.05 17.74
C PHE A 100 -7.33 -5.47 16.46
N GLY A 101 -7.78 -6.72 16.46
CA GLY A 101 -8.60 -7.27 15.39
C GLY A 101 -7.81 -7.93 14.25
N PRO A 102 -8.52 -8.53 13.29
CA PRO A 102 -7.90 -9.22 12.18
C PRO A 102 -7.41 -8.26 11.09
N LEU A 103 -6.50 -8.76 10.26
CA LEU A 103 -6.27 -8.23 8.91
C LEU A 103 -7.24 -8.93 7.96
N VAL A 104 -8.07 -8.16 7.26
CA VAL A 104 -9.07 -8.69 6.32
C VAL A 104 -8.76 -8.19 4.92
N VAL A 105 -8.70 -9.11 3.96
CA VAL A 105 -8.61 -8.79 2.53
C VAL A 105 -9.87 -9.30 1.85
N CYS A 106 -10.47 -8.48 1.00
CA CYS A 106 -11.64 -8.85 0.21
C CYS A 106 -11.37 -8.58 -1.28
N ALA A 107 -11.84 -9.48 -2.14
CA ALA A 107 -11.92 -9.27 -3.57
C ALA A 107 -13.36 -9.46 -4.04
N ALA A 108 -13.81 -8.62 -4.98
CA ALA A 108 -15.15 -8.71 -5.56
C ALA A 108 -15.08 -8.59 -7.09
N TYR A 109 -15.83 -9.45 -7.78
CA TYR A 109 -15.99 -9.43 -9.23
C TYR A 109 -17.28 -8.71 -9.61
N ALA A 110 -17.15 -7.58 -10.29
CA ALA A 110 -18.28 -6.84 -10.84
C ALA A 110 -18.35 -7.03 -12.36
N SER A 111 -19.39 -7.72 -12.84
CA SER A 111 -19.66 -7.80 -14.28
C SER A 111 -20.24 -6.50 -14.83
N LYS A 112 -20.12 -6.28 -16.14
CA LYS A 112 -20.68 -5.10 -16.84
C LYS A 112 -22.16 -4.87 -16.52
N ASN A 113 -22.92 -5.96 -16.43
CA ASN A 113 -24.36 -5.92 -16.19
C ASN A 113 -24.72 -5.53 -14.75
N GLN A 114 -23.83 -5.79 -13.79
CA GLN A 114 -24.03 -5.43 -12.38
C GLN A 114 -23.64 -3.98 -12.07
N LEU A 115 -22.76 -3.36 -12.87
CA LEU A 115 -22.25 -2.00 -12.59
C LEU A 115 -23.37 -0.95 -12.40
N PRO A 116 -24.43 -0.89 -13.23
CA PRO A 116 -25.52 0.06 -13.02
C PRO A 116 -26.26 -0.18 -11.69
N THR A 117 -26.48 -1.45 -11.34
CA THR A 117 -27.16 -1.83 -10.09
C THR A 117 -26.30 -1.48 -8.87
N LEU A 118 -25.00 -1.74 -8.91
CA LEU A 118 -24.06 -1.37 -7.84
C LEU A 118 -24.02 0.15 -7.63
N LYS A 119 -24.02 0.94 -8.72
CA LYS A 119 -24.10 2.41 -8.63
C LYS A 119 -25.42 2.87 -7.99
N LYS A 120 -26.56 2.29 -8.40
CA LYS A 120 -27.88 2.61 -7.83
C LYS A 120 -27.98 2.22 -6.35
N LEU A 121 -27.30 1.15 -5.94
CA LEU A 121 -27.25 0.70 -4.56
C LEU A 121 -26.48 1.68 -3.65
N GLY A 122 -25.72 2.61 -4.23
CA GLY A 122 -24.98 3.63 -3.48
C GLY A 122 -23.56 3.20 -3.12
N VAL A 123 -22.99 2.22 -3.83
CA VAL A 123 -21.55 1.89 -3.69
C VAL A 123 -20.73 3.13 -4.08
N LYS A 124 -19.97 3.63 -3.11
CA LYS A 124 -19.07 4.80 -3.21
C LYS A 124 -17.81 4.52 -2.40
N ASP A 125 -16.89 5.48 -2.33
CA ASP A 125 -15.73 5.39 -1.44
C ASP A 125 -16.21 5.02 -0.02
N SER A 126 -15.71 3.91 0.51
CA SER A 126 -16.10 3.37 1.81
C SER A 126 -15.81 4.34 2.95
N LYS A 127 -14.85 5.26 2.77
CA LYS A 127 -14.53 6.35 3.70
C LYS A 127 -15.68 7.36 3.85
N MET A 128 -16.62 7.37 2.91
CA MET A 128 -17.81 8.23 2.91
C MET A 128 -19.06 7.51 3.45
N LEU A 129 -18.89 6.31 4.02
CA LEU A 129 -19.93 5.50 4.63
C LEU A 129 -19.66 5.37 6.13
N ASN A 130 -20.72 5.39 6.94
CA ASN A 130 -20.63 5.02 8.36
C ASN A 130 -20.92 3.52 8.56
N ASP A 131 -20.63 3.01 9.76
CA ASP A 131 -20.77 1.58 10.08
C ASP A 131 -22.19 1.04 9.83
N LYS A 132 -23.23 1.82 10.15
CA LYS A 132 -24.62 1.42 9.89
C LYS A 132 -24.87 1.25 8.39
N GLN A 133 -24.40 2.19 7.57
CA GLN A 133 -24.50 2.10 6.12
C GLN A 133 -23.73 0.91 5.57
N ILE A 134 -22.54 0.61 6.11
CA ILE A 134 -21.75 -0.56 5.72
C ILE A 134 -22.49 -1.86 6.05
N LEU A 135 -23.05 -1.97 7.27
CA LEU A 135 -23.82 -3.13 7.71
C LEU A 135 -25.09 -3.35 6.87
N ASP A 136 -25.74 -2.26 6.44
CA ASP A 136 -26.93 -2.33 5.59
C ASP A 136 -26.59 -2.65 4.12
N LEU A 137 -25.41 -2.22 3.64
CA LEU A 137 -25.01 -2.31 2.23
C LEU A 137 -24.28 -3.62 1.92
N ALA A 138 -23.41 -4.09 2.81
CA ALA A 138 -22.56 -5.25 2.56
C ALA A 138 -23.34 -6.53 2.22
N PRO A 139 -24.44 -6.90 2.92
CA PRO A 139 -25.24 -8.08 2.55
C PRO A 139 -25.82 -7.96 1.14
N LYS A 140 -26.34 -6.78 0.79
CA LYS A 140 -26.92 -6.50 -0.53
C LYS A 140 -25.88 -6.61 -1.64
N ILE A 141 -24.65 -6.14 -1.41
CA ILE A 141 -23.56 -6.33 -2.37
C ILE A 141 -23.20 -7.81 -2.49
N LYS A 142 -23.07 -8.53 -1.37
CA LYS A 142 -22.71 -9.96 -1.34
C LYS A 142 -23.70 -10.85 -2.11
N GLU A 143 -24.97 -10.47 -2.15
CA GLU A 143 -26.00 -11.14 -2.97
C GLU A 143 -25.88 -10.84 -4.47
N LEU A 144 -25.33 -9.67 -4.82
CA LEU A 144 -25.24 -9.20 -6.20
C LEU A 144 -23.97 -9.64 -6.93
N VAL A 145 -22.85 -9.84 -6.22
CA VAL A 145 -21.53 -10.08 -6.84
C VAL A 145 -20.85 -11.33 -6.30
N PHE A 146 -20.01 -11.95 -7.13
CA PHE A 146 -19.06 -12.94 -6.63
C PHE A 146 -17.99 -12.23 -5.82
N TYR A 147 -17.68 -12.75 -4.63
CA TYR A 147 -16.63 -12.20 -3.78
C TYR A 147 -15.84 -13.31 -3.11
N GLN A 148 -14.66 -12.96 -2.63
CA GLN A 148 -13.84 -13.78 -1.76
C GLN A 148 -13.31 -12.90 -0.63
N GLU A 149 -13.34 -13.42 0.59
CA GLU A 149 -12.74 -12.75 1.75
C GLU A 149 -11.73 -13.69 2.41
N LEU A 150 -10.65 -13.12 2.93
CA LEU A 150 -9.64 -13.79 3.74
C LEU A 150 -9.48 -13.01 5.04
N VAL A 151 -9.67 -13.70 6.16
CA VAL A 151 -9.58 -13.12 7.51
C VAL A 151 -8.39 -13.74 8.24
N VAL A 152 -7.40 -12.91 8.56
CA VAL A 152 -6.24 -13.31 9.34
C VAL A 152 -6.40 -12.82 10.77
N MET A 153 -6.79 -13.72 11.66
CA MET A 153 -6.91 -13.43 13.10
C MET A 153 -5.54 -13.14 13.72
N PRO A 154 -5.47 -12.35 14.82
CA PRO A 154 -4.22 -11.98 15.48
C PRO A 154 -3.29 -13.16 15.79
N GLN A 155 -3.85 -14.30 16.22
CA GLN A 155 -3.07 -15.51 16.48
C GLN A 155 -2.30 -15.98 15.23
N LYS A 156 -2.97 -16.05 14.08
CA LYS A 156 -2.34 -16.46 12.82
C LYS A 156 -1.40 -15.39 12.28
N TYR A 157 -1.75 -14.12 12.43
CA TYR A 157 -0.89 -13.00 12.07
C TYR A 157 0.45 -13.10 12.80
N ASN A 158 0.42 -13.24 14.13
CA ASN A 158 1.62 -13.31 14.97
C ASN A 158 2.47 -14.55 14.68
N GLN A 159 1.86 -15.66 14.27
CA GLN A 159 2.59 -16.85 13.84
C GLN A 159 3.39 -16.64 12.54
N ILE A 160 2.88 -15.82 11.61
CA ILE A 160 3.49 -15.62 10.28
C ILE A 160 4.44 -14.41 10.27
N GLN A 161 4.23 -13.43 11.16
CA GLN A 161 4.99 -12.19 11.22
C GLN A 161 6.53 -12.34 11.26
N PRO A 162 7.11 -13.37 11.92
CA PRO A 162 8.56 -13.58 11.86
C PRO A 162 9.12 -13.74 10.45
N ASP A 163 8.35 -14.36 9.55
CA ASP A 163 8.77 -14.65 8.17
C ASP A 163 8.24 -13.61 7.14
N TYR A 164 7.13 -12.94 7.47
CA TYR A 164 6.49 -11.97 6.60
C TYR A 164 6.36 -10.63 7.31
N ASN A 165 6.97 -9.58 6.75
CA ASN A 165 6.58 -8.23 7.14
C ASN A 165 5.13 -7.93 6.68
N ALA A 166 4.51 -6.88 7.24
CA ALA A 166 3.13 -6.51 6.94
C ALA A 166 2.86 -6.36 5.42
N VAL A 167 3.79 -5.76 4.68
CA VAL A 167 3.68 -5.61 3.22
C VAL A 167 3.65 -6.97 2.53
N HIS A 168 4.56 -7.88 2.91
CA HIS A 168 4.62 -9.23 2.36
C HIS A 168 3.35 -10.04 2.67
N MET A 169 2.81 -9.92 3.89
CA MET A 169 1.53 -10.54 4.26
C MET A 169 0.40 -10.04 3.37
N LYS A 170 0.30 -8.72 3.15
CA LYS A 170 -0.72 -8.14 2.27
C LYS A 170 -0.60 -8.65 0.83
N VAL A 171 0.61 -8.65 0.25
CA VAL A 171 0.81 -9.23 -1.10
C VAL A 171 0.34 -10.68 -1.16
N ALA A 172 0.70 -11.48 -0.16
CA ALA A 172 0.28 -12.88 -0.09
C ALA A 172 -1.24 -13.04 -0.02
N LEU A 173 -1.93 -12.21 0.77
CA LEU A 173 -3.37 -12.26 0.97
C LEU A 173 -4.13 -11.78 -0.25
N HIS A 174 -3.77 -10.64 -0.84
CA HIS A 174 -4.40 -10.15 -2.08
C HIS A 174 -4.27 -11.20 -3.19
N ASN A 175 -3.07 -11.73 -3.42
CA ASN A 175 -2.86 -12.73 -4.46
C ASN A 175 -3.65 -14.03 -4.23
N GLN A 176 -3.73 -14.51 -2.99
CA GLN A 176 -4.54 -15.67 -2.64
C GLN A 176 -6.04 -15.39 -2.83
N CYS A 177 -6.50 -14.21 -2.39
CA CYS A 177 -7.90 -13.81 -2.48
C CYS A 177 -8.35 -13.69 -3.94
N LEU A 178 -7.51 -13.07 -4.78
CA LEU A 178 -7.72 -12.96 -6.22
C LEU A 178 -7.75 -14.34 -6.89
N HIS A 179 -6.80 -15.22 -6.56
CA HIS A 179 -6.75 -16.57 -7.13
C HIS A 179 -8.00 -17.38 -6.81
N LEU A 180 -8.43 -17.42 -5.55
CA LEU A 180 -9.64 -18.12 -5.14
C LEU A 180 -10.91 -17.53 -5.77
N LEU A 181 -10.96 -16.21 -5.96
CA LEU A 181 -12.08 -15.58 -6.65
C LEU A 181 -12.10 -15.94 -8.14
N LEU A 182 -10.94 -15.97 -8.81
CA LEU A 182 -10.83 -16.41 -10.21
C LEU A 182 -11.30 -17.86 -10.38
N GLU A 183 -10.92 -18.76 -9.46
CA GLU A 183 -11.42 -20.14 -9.45
C GLU A 183 -12.94 -20.18 -9.28
N LYS A 184 -13.49 -19.34 -8.38
CA LYS A 184 -14.92 -19.28 -8.09
C LYS A 184 -15.78 -18.80 -9.26
N ILE A 185 -15.26 -17.89 -10.09
CA ILE A 185 -16.00 -17.35 -11.24
C ILE A 185 -15.78 -18.15 -12.52
N SER A 186 -14.84 -19.11 -12.53
CA SER A 186 -14.56 -19.96 -13.69
C SER A 186 -15.83 -20.65 -14.22
N PRO A 187 -16.07 -20.68 -15.54
CA PRO A 187 -15.16 -20.31 -16.63
C PRO A 187 -15.18 -18.82 -17.04
N GLN A 188 -15.89 -17.96 -16.29
CA GLN A 188 -15.93 -16.52 -16.57
C GLN A 188 -14.57 -15.90 -16.26
N GLN A 189 -14.18 -14.87 -17.02
CA GLN A 189 -12.94 -14.13 -16.81
C GLN A 189 -13.21 -12.62 -16.73
N PRO A 190 -12.57 -11.90 -15.80
CA PRO A 190 -12.65 -10.45 -15.78
C PRO A 190 -11.79 -9.86 -16.89
N GLU A 191 -12.17 -8.69 -17.40
CA GLU A 191 -11.33 -7.94 -18.36
C GLU A 191 -10.11 -7.29 -17.69
N ALA A 192 -10.15 -7.08 -16.38
CA ALA A 192 -9.04 -6.52 -15.61
C ALA A 192 -9.15 -6.85 -14.12
N ILE A 193 -8.00 -6.80 -13.44
CA ILE A 193 -7.91 -6.85 -11.98
C ILE A 193 -7.38 -5.51 -11.48
N LEU A 194 -8.08 -4.91 -10.52
CA LEU A 194 -7.74 -3.66 -9.84
C LEU A 194 -7.36 -3.95 -8.39
N ILE A 195 -6.18 -3.51 -7.97
CA ILE A 195 -5.68 -3.64 -6.60
C ILE A 195 -5.46 -2.25 -6.02
N ASP A 196 -5.97 -1.97 -4.82
CA ASP A 196 -5.64 -0.73 -4.10
C ASP A 196 -4.13 -0.67 -3.84
N GLN A 197 -3.48 0.43 -4.24
CA GLN A 197 -2.02 0.49 -4.26
C GLN A 197 -1.43 0.69 -2.87
N PHE A 198 -1.13 -0.41 -2.19
CA PHE A 198 -0.42 -0.36 -0.91
C PHE A 198 1.11 -0.54 -1.00
N VAL A 199 1.61 -0.93 -2.17
CA VAL A 199 3.05 -1.12 -2.42
C VAL A 199 3.35 -0.88 -3.89
N GLN A 200 4.58 -0.49 -4.21
CA GLN A 200 5.03 -0.40 -5.59
C GLN A 200 4.89 -1.75 -6.31
N GLU A 201 4.43 -1.72 -7.56
CA GLU A 201 4.24 -2.92 -8.39
C GLU A 201 5.50 -3.79 -8.46
N SER A 202 6.68 -3.18 -8.61
CA SER A 202 7.96 -3.89 -8.65
C SER A 202 8.19 -4.73 -7.38
N THR A 203 7.80 -4.20 -6.23
CA THR A 203 7.90 -4.87 -4.93
C THR A 203 6.80 -5.92 -4.76
N TYR A 204 5.57 -5.62 -5.21
CA TYR A 204 4.47 -6.58 -5.26
C TYR A 204 4.91 -7.84 -6.04
N ARG A 205 5.38 -7.65 -7.29
CA ARG A 205 5.87 -8.73 -8.15
C ARG A 205 7.09 -9.45 -7.56
N LYS A 206 7.99 -8.74 -6.88
CA LYS A 206 9.15 -9.36 -6.19
C LYS A 206 8.70 -10.34 -5.11
N TYR A 207 7.70 -9.98 -4.30
CA TYR A 207 7.16 -10.88 -3.28
C TYR A 207 6.41 -12.07 -3.92
N LEU A 208 5.73 -11.87 -5.05
CA LEU A 208 5.06 -12.95 -5.78
C LEU A 208 6.00 -14.00 -6.38
N LYS A 209 7.20 -13.61 -6.83
CA LYS A 209 8.19 -14.58 -7.38
C LYS A 209 8.58 -15.70 -6.41
N LYS A 210 8.29 -15.54 -5.11
CA LYS A 210 8.50 -16.57 -4.09
C LYS A 210 7.32 -17.54 -3.95
N LYS A 211 6.23 -17.40 -4.72
CA LYS A 211 5.02 -18.21 -4.64
C LYS A 211 4.58 -18.77 -6.00
N LYS A 212 3.79 -19.85 -5.97
CA LYS A 212 3.37 -20.65 -7.14
C LYS A 212 2.20 -20.07 -7.95
N PHE A 213 1.60 -18.95 -7.55
CA PHE A 213 0.36 -18.45 -8.15
C PHE A 213 0.64 -17.18 -8.98
N SER A 214 0.44 -17.27 -10.29
CA SER A 214 0.53 -16.15 -11.24
C SER A 214 -0.82 -15.88 -11.89
N HIS A 215 -1.20 -14.61 -12.04
CA HIS A 215 -2.39 -14.18 -12.77
C HIS A 215 -2.06 -13.96 -14.26
N SER A 216 -2.96 -14.35 -15.15
CA SER A 216 -2.87 -14.10 -16.60
C SER A 216 -3.47 -12.74 -17.01
N GLU A 217 -4.34 -12.19 -16.16
CA GLU A 217 -5.12 -11.00 -16.42
C GLU A 217 -4.29 -9.72 -16.21
N PRO A 218 -4.63 -8.62 -16.91
CA PRO A 218 -3.97 -7.33 -16.69
C PRO A 218 -4.19 -6.83 -15.25
N LEU A 219 -3.09 -6.59 -14.54
CA LEU A 219 -3.08 -6.02 -13.18
C LEU A 219 -2.95 -4.50 -13.25
N PHE A 220 -3.88 -3.80 -12.62
CA PHE A 220 -3.87 -2.36 -12.42
C PHE A 220 -3.79 -2.03 -10.93
N TYR A 221 -3.08 -0.94 -10.63
CA TYR A 221 -2.94 -0.40 -9.27
C TYR A 221 -3.54 1.00 -9.26
N TYR A 222 -4.43 1.28 -8.31
CA TYR A 222 -5.08 2.59 -8.13
C TYR A 222 -4.70 3.21 -6.79
#